data_AF-A0A351XMY2-F1
#
_entry.id   AF-A0A351XMY2-F1
#
_cell.length_a   1.000
_cell.length_b   1.000
_cell.length_c   1.000
_cell.angle_alpha   90.00
_cell.angle_beta   90.00
_cell.angle_gamma   90.00
#
_symmetry.space_group_name_H-M   'P 1'
#
loop_
_entity.id
_entity.type
_entity.pdbx_description
1 polymer ?
#
loop_
_entity_poly.entity_id
_entity_poly.type
_entity_poly.pdbx_seq_one_letter_code
_entity_poly.pdbx_strand_id
1 'polypeptide(L)'
;MSLFSGIGKLGKTEASANDKKVASAPVPEKKPVPAPKPKPQVNEADLIFDKSYTCPVCDHKFRSKTIKTGKVHLVSQDTDLRPKHSHIDSIKYDVIVCPSCGYAALGRFFPSVMPTQAKFIQENITRNFRGIPEVESVYTYDYALKNYQLALDNANVKKAKPSEKAYTSLKMAWLYRGKAETLDESSPSYNETISELNKKETELMLKAYDGFKEAFEKEAFPICGMDELTVTYLVAELARRAGDYDESARWISRVLTSRVASERIKEKARVIKELIEENRTTEETEEVK
;
A
#
# COMPACT_ATOMS: atom_id res chain seq x y z
N MET A 1 -44.40 46.29 -11.54
CA MET A 1 -44.33 47.77 -11.67
C MET A 1 -42.89 48.14 -12.00
N SER A 2 -42.60 48.32 -13.30
CA SER A 2 -42.29 49.61 -13.97
C SER A 2 -40.96 50.24 -13.47
N LEU A 3 -39.85 50.16 -14.21
CA LEU A 3 -39.46 50.97 -15.39
C LEU A 3 -39.54 52.48 -15.16
N PHE A 4 -38.37 53.12 -15.09
CA PHE A 4 -37.99 54.46 -15.59
C PHE A 4 -36.44 54.52 -15.47
N SER A 5 -35.59 54.48 -16.50
CA SER A 5 -35.54 55.07 -17.85
C SER A 5 -35.43 56.59 -17.88
N GLY A 6 -34.39 57.10 -18.57
CA GLY A 6 -34.31 58.48 -19.08
C GLY A 6 -33.07 59.25 -18.62
N ILE A 7 -31.96 59.26 -19.37
CA ILE A 7 -31.63 60.18 -20.50
C ILE A 7 -31.16 61.56 -20.02
N GLY A 8 -29.86 61.88 -20.20
CA GLY A 8 -29.38 62.86 -21.20
C GLY A 8 -28.90 64.13 -20.46
N LYS A 9 -28.02 65.00 -20.95
CA LYS A 9 -27.34 65.24 -22.23
C LYS A 9 -26.42 66.46 -21.97
N LEU A 10 -25.28 66.57 -22.66
CA LEU A 10 -24.54 67.82 -22.99
C LEU A 10 -23.91 68.60 -21.80
N GLY A 11 -22.72 69.19 -21.86
CA GLY A 11 -21.77 69.48 -22.92
C GLY A 11 -21.15 70.87 -22.66
N LYS A 12 -19.79 70.96 -22.62
CA LYS A 12 -18.94 72.16 -22.82
C LYS A 12 -19.06 73.27 -21.74
N THR A 13 -18.07 74.09 -21.37
CA THR A 13 -16.66 74.34 -21.69
C THR A 13 -16.15 75.34 -20.63
N GLU A 14 -14.87 75.23 -20.27
CA GLU A 14 -13.91 76.31 -19.93
C GLU A 14 -14.20 77.30 -18.78
N ALA A 15 -13.31 77.34 -17.77
CA ALA A 15 -12.25 78.35 -17.67
C ALA A 15 -11.64 78.44 -16.24
N SER A 16 -10.33 78.18 -16.20
CA SER A 16 -9.28 78.87 -15.45
C SER A 16 -9.20 78.89 -13.91
N ALA A 17 -8.03 78.36 -13.50
CA ALA A 17 -7.06 78.91 -12.55
C ALA A 17 -7.33 78.77 -11.04
N ASN A 18 -6.61 77.84 -10.40
CA ASN A 18 -5.40 78.26 -9.68
C ASN A 18 -4.49 77.09 -9.31
N ASP A 19 -3.22 77.27 -9.64
CA ASP A 19 -2.07 76.43 -9.31
C ASP A 19 -1.84 76.31 -7.79
N LYS A 20 -1.71 75.08 -7.28
CA LYS A 20 -0.72 74.75 -6.23
C LYS A 20 -0.08 73.40 -6.50
N LYS A 21 1.19 73.47 -6.90
CA LYS A 21 2.14 72.37 -7.09
C LYS A 21 2.24 71.49 -5.83
N VAL A 22 2.02 70.19 -6.00
CA VAL A 22 2.49 69.14 -5.08
C VAL A 22 3.38 68.21 -5.91
N ALA A 23 4.60 67.99 -5.41
CA ALA A 23 5.65 67.24 -6.07
C ALA A 23 5.25 65.77 -6.30
N SER A 24 5.45 65.30 -7.54
CA SER A 24 5.29 63.91 -7.95
C SER A 24 6.48 63.06 -7.50
N ALA A 25 6.25 62.09 -6.62
CA ALA A 25 7.20 61.00 -6.36
C ALA A 25 7.10 59.96 -7.51
N PRO A 26 8.23 59.37 -7.96
CA PRO A 26 8.24 58.42 -9.07
C PRO A 26 7.65 57.06 -8.64
N VAL A 27 6.80 56.50 -9.51
CA VAL A 27 6.23 55.16 -9.39
C VAL A 27 7.36 54.12 -9.57
N PRO A 28 7.59 53.19 -8.63
CA PRO A 28 8.61 52.16 -8.79
C PRO A 28 8.13 51.09 -9.78
N GLU A 29 8.95 50.85 -10.81
CA GLU A 29 8.78 49.78 -11.79
C GLU A 29 8.70 48.39 -11.11
N LYS A 30 7.64 47.63 -11.43
CA LYS A 30 7.50 46.24 -10.98
C LYS A 30 8.52 45.37 -11.70
N LYS A 31 9.48 44.83 -10.94
CA LYS A 31 10.40 43.79 -11.39
C LYS A 31 9.62 42.56 -11.88
N PRO A 32 10.03 41.91 -12.99
CA PRO A 32 9.38 40.70 -13.48
C PRO A 32 9.46 39.58 -12.45
N VAL A 33 8.32 38.95 -12.17
CA VAL A 33 8.20 37.78 -11.29
C VAL A 33 8.95 36.61 -11.94
N PRO A 34 9.97 36.02 -11.28
CA PRO A 34 10.65 34.87 -11.83
C PRO A 34 9.69 33.69 -11.97
N ALA A 35 9.72 33.04 -13.14
CA ALA A 35 8.91 31.87 -13.45
C ALA A 35 9.06 30.80 -12.34
N PRO A 36 7.97 30.10 -11.96
CA PRO A 36 8.03 29.07 -10.93
C PRO A 36 9.04 28.00 -11.35
N LYS A 37 10.07 27.82 -10.51
CA LYS A 37 11.04 26.72 -10.67
C LYS A 37 10.25 25.40 -10.75
N PRO A 38 10.61 24.48 -11.67
CA PRO A 38 9.96 23.17 -11.71
C PRO A 38 10.07 22.52 -10.33
N LYS A 39 8.93 22.08 -9.78
CA LYS A 39 8.90 21.34 -8.51
C LYS A 39 9.84 20.14 -8.66
N PRO A 40 10.73 19.85 -7.69
CA PRO A 40 11.59 18.68 -7.75
C PRO A 40 10.75 17.43 -7.97
N GLN A 41 11.05 16.64 -9.00
CA GLN A 41 10.44 15.33 -9.18
C GLN A 41 10.90 14.45 -8.01
N VAL A 42 9.95 14.01 -7.18
CA VAL A 42 10.24 13.14 -6.03
C VAL A 42 10.55 11.76 -6.57
N ASN A 43 11.76 11.27 -6.33
CA ASN A 43 12.18 9.93 -6.72
C ASN A 43 12.01 8.96 -5.55
N GLU A 44 11.84 7.67 -5.87
CA GLU A 44 11.67 6.62 -4.86
C GLU A 44 12.84 6.59 -3.84
N ALA A 45 14.07 6.80 -4.30
CA ALA A 45 15.27 6.84 -3.45
C ALA A 45 15.21 7.95 -2.37
N ASP A 46 14.51 9.05 -2.63
CA ASP A 46 14.37 10.15 -1.67
C ASP A 46 13.44 9.80 -0.50
N LEU A 47 12.60 8.77 -0.70
CA LEU A 47 11.56 8.32 0.22
C LEU A 47 12.01 7.16 1.12
N ILE A 48 13.26 6.69 0.98
CA ILE A 48 13.83 5.61 1.79
C ILE A 48 15.09 6.05 2.53
N PHE A 49 15.47 5.31 3.56
CA PHE A 49 16.72 5.47 4.31
C PHE A 49 17.23 4.13 4.82
N ASP A 50 18.52 4.06 5.14
CA ASP A 50 19.10 2.89 5.79
C ASP A 50 18.83 2.93 7.29
N LYS A 51 18.05 1.97 7.78
CA LYS A 51 17.78 1.78 9.20
C LYS A 51 18.70 0.67 9.75
N SER A 52 19.28 0.92 10.92
CA SER A 52 20.13 -0.06 11.60
C SER A 52 19.30 -1.07 12.39
N TYR A 53 19.70 -2.33 12.32
CA TYR A 53 19.06 -3.46 12.99
C TYR A 53 20.12 -4.33 13.70
N THR A 54 19.70 -4.99 14.77
CA THR A 54 20.45 -6.09 15.39
C THR A 54 19.63 -7.36 15.20
N CYS A 55 20.23 -8.41 14.63
CA CYS A 55 19.52 -9.66 14.37
C CYS A 55 19.23 -10.41 15.68
N PRO A 56 17.98 -10.77 16.00
CA PRO A 56 17.68 -11.52 17.24
C PRO A 56 18.06 -13.01 17.18
N VAL A 57 18.57 -13.48 16.04
CA VAL A 57 18.99 -14.89 15.85
C VAL A 57 20.51 -15.06 15.97
N CYS A 58 21.29 -14.08 15.53
CA CYS A 58 22.76 -14.18 15.51
C CYS A 58 23.49 -12.92 16.00
N ASP A 59 22.77 -11.93 16.54
CA ASP A 59 23.28 -10.65 17.07
C ASP A 59 24.07 -9.77 16.07
N HIS A 60 24.13 -10.17 14.80
CA HIS A 60 24.78 -9.40 13.77
C HIS A 60 24.09 -8.04 13.58
N LYS A 61 24.89 -6.97 13.57
CA LYS A 61 24.43 -5.60 13.33
C LYS A 61 24.54 -5.28 11.84
N PHE A 62 23.45 -4.83 11.24
CA PHE A 62 23.38 -4.53 9.82
C PHE A 62 22.45 -3.34 9.55
N ARG A 63 22.43 -2.87 8.29
CA ARG A 63 21.50 -1.86 7.83
C ARG A 63 20.60 -2.44 6.74
N SER A 64 19.35 -1.98 6.69
CA SER A 64 18.40 -2.33 5.64
C SER A 64 17.57 -1.11 5.25
N LYS A 65 17.19 -1.02 3.98
CA LYS A 65 16.43 0.11 3.43
C LYS A 65 15.01 0.08 3.99
N THR A 66 14.51 1.23 4.44
CA THR A 66 13.19 1.38 5.06
C THR A 66 12.56 2.70 4.58
N ILE A 67 11.23 2.73 4.47
CA ILE A 67 10.49 3.94 4.07
C ILE A 67 10.59 5.05 5.12
N LYS A 68 10.71 6.30 4.66
CA LYS A 68 10.57 7.51 5.50
C LYS A 68 9.08 7.80 5.68
N THR A 69 8.43 7.19 6.67
CA THR A 69 6.97 7.29 6.90
C THR A 69 6.45 8.74 6.87
N GLY A 70 7.20 9.72 7.40
CA GLY A 70 6.79 11.13 7.38
C GLY A 70 6.82 11.84 6.02
N LYS A 71 7.40 11.21 4.98
CA LYS A 71 7.47 11.75 3.60
C LYS A 71 6.60 11.00 2.61
N VAL A 72 6.05 9.86 3.01
CA VAL A 72 5.25 8.99 2.15
C VAL A 72 3.78 9.22 2.46
N HIS A 73 2.99 9.59 1.45
CA HIS A 73 1.57 9.89 1.61
C HIS A 73 0.72 8.75 1.06
N LEU A 74 -0.27 8.30 1.83
CA LEU A 74 -1.27 7.35 1.38
C LEU A 74 -2.21 8.04 0.38
N VAL A 75 -2.28 7.52 -0.83
CA VAL A 75 -3.14 8.02 -1.92
C VAL A 75 -4.48 7.32 -1.87
N SER A 76 -4.47 6.01 -1.78
CA SER A 76 -5.66 5.18 -1.73
C SER A 76 -5.36 3.84 -1.07
N GLN A 77 -6.39 3.02 -0.92
CA GLN A 77 -6.26 1.66 -0.40
C GLN A 77 -7.17 0.75 -1.23
N ASP A 78 -6.61 -0.34 -1.74
CA ASP A 78 -7.40 -1.34 -2.46
C ASP A 78 -8.43 -1.99 -1.52
N THR A 79 -9.40 -2.70 -2.10
CA THR A 79 -10.48 -3.38 -1.35
C THR A 79 -9.92 -4.37 -0.33
N ASP A 80 -8.83 -5.07 -0.66
CA ASP A 80 -8.15 -6.03 0.21
C ASP A 80 -7.18 -5.37 1.20
N LEU A 81 -7.28 -4.06 1.40
CA LEU A 81 -6.47 -3.26 2.32
C LEU A 81 -5.02 -2.99 1.88
N ARG A 82 -4.62 -3.32 0.65
CA ARG A 82 -3.30 -2.92 0.10
C ARG A 82 -3.16 -1.39 0.10
N PRO A 83 -2.19 -0.81 0.81
CA PRO A 83 -1.98 0.64 0.79
C PRO A 83 -1.29 1.06 -0.52
N LYS A 84 -1.80 2.10 -1.17
CA LYS A 84 -1.16 2.74 -2.33
C LYS A 84 -0.60 4.09 -1.91
N HIS A 85 0.72 4.22 -1.96
CA HIS A 85 1.41 5.46 -1.60
C HIS A 85 1.88 6.22 -2.84
N SER A 86 2.01 7.54 -2.72
CA SER A 86 2.53 8.36 -3.81
C SER A 86 4.03 8.10 -4.02
N HIS A 87 4.43 7.92 -5.28
CA HIS A 87 5.83 7.83 -5.73
C HIS A 87 6.65 6.64 -5.21
N ILE A 88 6.06 5.71 -4.44
CA ILE A 88 6.74 4.51 -3.93
C ILE A 88 5.73 3.40 -3.63
N ASP A 89 6.07 2.15 -4.00
CA ASP A 89 5.44 0.99 -3.38
C ASP A 89 6.18 0.65 -2.08
N SER A 90 5.57 1.02 -0.96
CA SER A 90 6.12 0.79 0.38
C SER A 90 6.33 -0.69 0.70
N ILE A 91 5.53 -1.57 0.08
CA ILE A 91 5.51 -3.01 0.37
C ILE A 91 6.85 -3.66 0.01
N LYS A 92 7.58 -3.08 -0.95
CA LYS A 92 8.95 -3.50 -1.31
C LYS A 92 9.93 -3.51 -0.13
N TYR A 93 9.69 -2.67 0.88
CA TYR A 93 10.63 -2.40 1.98
C TYR A 93 10.17 -2.94 3.34
N ASP A 94 9.13 -3.76 3.38
CA ASP A 94 8.53 -4.25 4.63
C ASP A 94 9.31 -5.43 5.27
N VAL A 95 10.01 -6.21 4.45
CA VAL A 95 10.79 -7.37 4.91
C VAL A 95 12.20 -6.92 5.29
N ILE A 96 12.60 -7.30 6.49
CA ILE A 96 13.97 -7.15 6.98
C ILE A 96 14.66 -8.51 6.84
N VAL A 97 15.83 -8.54 6.23
CA VAL A 97 16.66 -9.75 6.07
C VAL A 97 18.00 -9.53 6.74
N CYS A 98 18.40 -10.44 7.63
CA CYS A 98 19.74 -10.47 8.16
C CYS A 98 20.73 -11.03 7.11
N PRO A 99 21.74 -10.26 6.69
CA PRO A 99 22.69 -10.71 5.66
C PRO A 99 23.66 -11.78 6.18
N SER A 100 23.74 -11.99 7.49
CA SER A 100 24.64 -12.97 8.11
C SER A 100 23.99 -14.36 8.23
N CYS A 101 22.75 -14.47 8.72
CA CYS A 101 22.13 -15.75 9.02
C CYS A 101 20.90 -16.11 8.17
N GLY A 102 20.41 -15.18 7.33
CA GLY A 102 19.23 -15.40 6.51
C GLY A 102 17.90 -15.35 7.27
N TYR A 103 17.91 -14.95 8.55
CA TYR A 103 16.67 -14.65 9.26
C TYR A 103 15.97 -13.47 8.59
N ALA A 104 14.74 -13.70 8.15
CA ALA A 104 13.89 -12.71 7.51
C ALA A 104 12.50 -12.71 8.12
N ALA A 105 11.92 -11.52 8.25
CA ALA A 105 10.54 -11.34 8.69
C ALA A 105 10.04 -9.95 8.30
N LEU A 106 8.71 -9.77 8.26
CA LEU A 106 8.12 -8.44 8.22
C LEU A 106 8.55 -7.64 9.46
N GLY A 107 8.73 -6.33 9.30
CA GLY A 107 9.33 -5.48 10.33
C GLY A 107 8.71 -5.59 11.73
N ARG A 108 7.40 -5.86 11.81
CA ARG A 108 6.69 -6.07 13.09
C ARG A 108 6.99 -7.40 13.79
N PHE A 109 7.33 -8.43 13.04
CA PHE A 109 7.62 -9.77 13.56
C PHE A 109 9.13 -9.98 13.76
N PHE A 110 9.95 -9.16 13.08
CA PHE A 110 11.40 -9.25 13.13
C PHE A 110 12.00 -9.28 14.55
N PRO A 111 11.61 -8.44 15.52
CA PRO A 111 12.27 -8.45 16.84
C PRO A 111 11.86 -9.64 17.73
N SER A 112 10.79 -10.36 17.39
CA SER A 112 10.16 -11.36 18.28
C SER A 112 10.54 -12.78 17.88
N VAL A 113 11.66 -13.28 18.43
CA VAL A 113 12.13 -14.65 18.20
C VAL A 113 12.49 -15.32 19.52
N MET A 114 11.84 -16.44 19.83
CA MET A 114 12.20 -17.27 21.00
C MET A 114 13.49 -18.06 20.74
N PRO A 115 14.26 -18.45 21.77
CA PRO A 115 15.48 -19.25 21.58
C PRO A 115 15.25 -20.56 20.79
N THR A 116 14.10 -21.21 20.99
CA THR A 116 13.72 -22.41 20.23
C THR A 116 13.47 -22.11 18.75
N GLN A 117 12.83 -20.99 18.44
CA GLN A 117 12.61 -20.52 17.07
C GLN A 117 13.93 -20.14 16.39
N ALA A 118 14.84 -19.47 17.11
CA ALA A 118 16.17 -19.15 16.61
C ALA A 118 16.95 -20.41 16.22
N LYS A 119 16.89 -21.47 17.04
CA LYS A 119 17.49 -22.78 16.70
C LYS A 119 16.91 -23.37 15.41
N PHE A 120 15.58 -23.38 15.26
CA PHE A 120 14.96 -23.89 14.02
C PHE A 120 15.42 -23.11 12.79
N ILE A 121 15.52 -21.79 12.89
CA ILE A 121 16.04 -20.94 11.81
C ILE A 121 17.49 -21.28 11.49
N GLN A 122 18.34 -21.45 12.50
CA GLN A 122 19.75 -21.79 12.30
C GLN A 122 19.92 -23.15 11.60
N GLU A 123 19.15 -24.15 12.02
CA GLU A 123 19.21 -25.51 11.51
C GLU A 123 18.70 -25.64 10.07
N ASN A 124 17.64 -24.92 9.71
CA ASN A 124 16.93 -25.11 8.44
C ASN A 124 17.18 -24.01 7.40
N ILE A 125 17.45 -22.77 7.83
CA ILE A 125 17.69 -21.62 6.95
C ILE A 125 19.19 -21.30 6.90
N THR A 126 19.79 -20.98 8.06
CA THR A 126 21.15 -20.43 8.11
C THR A 126 22.19 -21.34 7.48
N ARG A 127 22.10 -22.67 7.70
CA ARG A 127 23.02 -23.66 7.13
C ARG A 127 23.15 -23.59 5.60
N ASN A 128 22.05 -23.27 4.92
CA ASN A 128 21.97 -23.24 3.46
C ASN A 128 21.99 -21.81 2.89
N PHE A 129 21.91 -20.81 3.76
CA PHE A 129 21.96 -19.41 3.35
C PHE A 129 23.36 -19.06 2.81
N ARG A 130 23.40 -18.27 1.74
CA ARG A 130 24.63 -17.86 1.04
C ARG A 130 24.78 -16.34 0.94
N GLY A 131 23.99 -15.60 1.73
CA GLY A 131 23.90 -14.15 1.63
C GLY A 131 22.82 -13.68 0.65
N ILE A 132 22.61 -12.37 0.65
CA ILE A 132 21.75 -11.65 -0.29
C ILE A 132 22.60 -10.60 -1.00
N PRO A 133 22.37 -10.32 -2.30
CA PRO A 133 23.08 -9.28 -3.01
C PRO A 133 22.86 -7.91 -2.34
N GLU A 134 23.91 -7.10 -2.27
CA GLU A 134 23.75 -5.71 -1.87
C GLU A 134 22.98 -4.93 -2.94
N VAL A 135 22.17 -3.97 -2.50
CA VAL A 135 21.41 -3.09 -3.38
C VAL A 135 21.77 -1.66 -3.09
N GLU A 136 22.28 -0.96 -4.11
CA GLU A 136 22.79 0.40 -3.94
C GLU A 136 21.68 1.43 -3.76
N SER A 137 20.66 1.43 -4.62
CA SER A 137 19.63 2.48 -4.65
C SER A 137 18.30 2.05 -4.03
N VAL A 138 17.46 1.36 -4.80
CA VAL A 138 16.07 1.00 -4.48
C VAL A 138 15.84 -0.49 -4.70
N TYR A 139 14.87 -1.07 -4.00
CA TYR A 139 14.51 -2.46 -4.24
C TYR A 139 13.67 -2.58 -5.51
N THR A 140 14.07 -3.51 -6.37
CA THR A 140 13.22 -4.00 -7.47
C THR A 140 12.14 -4.93 -6.91
N TYR A 141 11.07 -5.14 -7.67
CA TYR A 141 10.05 -6.13 -7.28
C TYR A 141 10.64 -7.53 -7.11
N ASP A 142 11.56 -7.95 -7.98
CA ASP A 142 12.20 -9.28 -7.88
C ASP A 142 13.08 -9.43 -6.63
N TYR A 143 13.79 -8.37 -6.26
CA TYR A 143 14.57 -8.37 -5.02
C TYR A 143 13.64 -8.46 -3.80
N ALA A 144 12.57 -7.65 -3.78
CA ALA A 144 11.60 -7.69 -2.70
C ALA A 144 10.89 -9.07 -2.63
N LEU A 145 10.51 -9.67 -3.76
CA LEU A 145 9.86 -10.98 -3.81
C LEU A 145 10.75 -12.08 -3.22
N LYS A 146 12.06 -12.06 -3.48
CA LYS A 146 13.03 -12.97 -2.85
C LYS A 146 13.07 -12.79 -1.33
N ASN A 147 13.02 -11.56 -0.84
CA ASN A 147 12.97 -11.29 0.60
C ASN A 147 11.67 -11.82 1.22
N TYR A 148 10.53 -11.61 0.57
CA TYR A 148 9.23 -12.14 1.02
C TYR A 148 9.20 -13.66 1.06
N GLN A 149 9.74 -14.32 0.03
CA GLN A 149 9.86 -15.78 0.03
C GLN A 149 10.69 -16.26 1.23
N LEU A 150 11.86 -15.64 1.47
CA LEU A 150 12.70 -15.98 2.61
C LEU A 150 11.99 -15.71 3.95
N ALA A 151 11.20 -14.64 4.05
CA ALA A 151 10.41 -14.35 5.26
C ALA A 151 9.32 -15.40 5.50
N LEU A 152 8.64 -15.85 4.44
CA LEU A 152 7.64 -16.91 4.54
C LEU A 152 8.27 -18.25 4.94
N ASP A 153 9.44 -18.58 4.39
CA ASP A 153 10.20 -19.79 4.75
C ASP A 153 10.62 -19.75 6.22
N ASN A 154 11.13 -18.60 6.70
CA ASN A 154 11.44 -18.39 8.11
C ASN A 154 10.20 -18.52 9.00
N ALA A 155 9.04 -17.97 8.59
CA ALA A 155 7.78 -18.09 9.32
C ALA A 155 7.31 -19.55 9.42
N ASN A 156 7.52 -20.35 8.36
CA ASN A 156 7.20 -21.77 8.35
C ASN A 156 8.12 -22.58 9.28
N VAL A 157 9.44 -22.43 9.12
CA VAL A 157 10.45 -23.14 9.92
C VAL A 157 10.35 -22.81 11.40
N LYS A 158 10.17 -21.53 11.74
CA LYS A 158 10.04 -21.09 13.14
C LYS A 158 8.68 -21.39 13.76
N LYS A 159 7.79 -22.07 13.01
CA LYS A 159 6.42 -22.39 13.42
C LYS A 159 5.69 -21.15 13.93
N ALA A 160 5.76 -20.07 13.15
CA ALA A 160 5.08 -18.82 13.45
C ALA A 160 3.56 -19.02 13.54
N LYS A 161 2.89 -18.06 14.17
CA LYS A 161 1.43 -18.02 14.25
C LYS A 161 0.80 -18.01 12.84
N PRO A 162 -0.40 -18.61 12.66
CA PRO A 162 -1.14 -18.54 11.41
C PRO A 162 -1.22 -17.12 10.83
N SER A 163 -1.50 -16.12 11.68
CA SER A 163 -1.59 -14.71 11.28
C SER A 163 -0.33 -14.14 10.65
N GLU A 164 0.85 -14.51 11.14
CA GLU A 164 2.13 -14.05 10.60
C GLU A 164 2.36 -14.62 9.19
N LYS A 165 2.04 -15.91 8.98
CA LYS A 165 2.15 -16.56 7.66
C LYS A 165 1.12 -16.00 6.67
N ALA A 166 -0.11 -15.79 7.14
CA ALA A 166 -1.20 -15.22 6.35
C ALA A 166 -0.87 -13.79 5.88
N TYR A 167 -0.40 -12.95 6.81
CA TYR A 167 -0.07 -11.56 6.48
C TYR A 167 1.17 -11.42 5.59
N THR A 168 2.16 -12.31 5.76
CA THR A 168 3.32 -12.37 4.86
C THR A 168 2.90 -12.79 3.45
N SER A 169 2.03 -13.79 3.33
CA SER A 169 1.47 -14.23 2.04
C SER A 169 0.66 -13.12 1.37
N LEU A 170 -0.20 -12.43 2.12
CA LEU A 170 -1.01 -11.31 1.62
C LEU A 170 -0.15 -10.18 1.04
N LYS A 171 0.86 -9.75 1.80
CA LYS A 171 1.79 -8.71 1.33
C LYS A 171 2.63 -9.15 0.13
N MET A 172 3.02 -10.42 0.07
CA MET A 172 3.70 -10.96 -1.10
C MET A 172 2.78 -10.99 -2.34
N ALA A 173 1.49 -11.29 -2.17
CA ALA A 173 0.50 -11.20 -3.24
C ALA A 173 0.36 -9.77 -3.77
N TRP A 174 0.28 -8.78 -2.88
CA TRP A 174 0.28 -7.36 -3.25
C TRP A 174 1.54 -6.93 -4.00
N LEU A 175 2.67 -7.56 -3.72
CA LEU A 175 3.93 -7.28 -4.39
C LEU A 175 3.94 -7.83 -5.82
N TYR A 176 3.34 -9.00 -6.05
CA TYR A 176 3.09 -9.51 -7.40
C TYR A 176 2.16 -8.59 -8.19
N ARG A 177 1.07 -8.12 -7.56
CA ARG A 177 0.17 -7.13 -8.16
C ARG A 177 0.91 -5.86 -8.54
N GLY A 178 1.72 -5.32 -7.62
CA GLY A 178 2.52 -4.12 -7.88
C GLY A 178 3.52 -4.32 -9.04
N LYS A 179 4.11 -5.52 -9.16
CA LYS A 179 4.97 -5.86 -10.30
C LYS A 179 4.17 -5.85 -11.61
N ALA A 180 2.98 -6.47 -11.61
CA ALA A 180 2.10 -6.50 -12.78
C ALA A 180 1.67 -5.09 -13.23
N GLU A 181 1.33 -4.21 -12.27
CA GLU A 181 0.99 -2.79 -12.51
C GLU A 181 2.12 -1.97 -13.16
N THR A 182 3.35 -2.49 -13.20
CA THR A 182 4.53 -1.81 -13.80
C THR A 182 5.04 -2.44 -15.09
N LEU A 183 4.35 -3.46 -15.61
CA LEU A 183 4.74 -4.09 -16.86
C LEU A 183 4.51 -3.16 -18.05
N ASP A 184 5.40 -3.26 -19.04
CA ASP A 184 5.22 -2.60 -20.33
C ASP A 184 4.24 -3.41 -21.20
N GLU A 185 3.05 -2.85 -21.42
CA GLU A 185 1.98 -3.45 -22.24
C GLU A 185 2.42 -3.71 -23.69
N SER A 186 3.45 -3.01 -24.17
CA SER A 186 3.99 -3.20 -25.54
C SER A 186 4.95 -4.39 -25.66
N SER A 187 5.35 -5.01 -24.55
CA SER A 187 6.26 -6.16 -24.56
C SER A 187 5.62 -7.38 -25.24
N PRO A 188 6.32 -8.10 -26.15
CA PRO A 188 5.81 -9.34 -26.73
C PRO A 188 5.47 -10.43 -25.70
N SER A 189 6.13 -10.41 -24.53
CA SER A 189 5.89 -11.37 -23.44
C SER A 189 4.86 -10.88 -22.42
N TYR A 190 4.19 -9.74 -22.65
CA TYR A 190 3.29 -9.11 -21.68
C TYR A 190 2.20 -10.07 -21.20
N ASN A 191 1.46 -10.68 -22.14
CA ASN A 191 0.32 -11.56 -21.82
C ASN A 191 0.72 -12.80 -21.00
N GLU A 192 1.87 -13.41 -21.33
CA GLU A 192 2.39 -14.55 -20.57
C GLU A 192 2.83 -14.11 -19.17
N THR A 193 3.57 -13.01 -19.09
CA THR A 193 4.12 -12.48 -17.84
C THR A 193 3.00 -12.06 -16.88
N ILE A 194 2.01 -11.30 -17.35
CA ILE A 194 0.90 -10.84 -16.50
C ILE A 194 0.05 -12.02 -16.02
N SER A 195 -0.18 -13.03 -16.87
CA SER A 195 -0.89 -14.26 -16.49
C SER A 195 -0.17 -15.01 -15.37
N GLU A 196 1.16 -15.17 -15.46
CA GLU A 196 1.96 -15.80 -14.41
C GLU A 196 1.93 -15.02 -13.10
N LEU A 197 2.10 -13.69 -13.16
CA LEU A 197 2.04 -12.83 -11.96
C LEU A 197 0.67 -12.90 -11.29
N ASN A 198 -0.41 -12.84 -12.06
CA ASN A 198 -1.78 -12.95 -11.55
C ASN A 198 -2.02 -14.32 -10.90
N LYS A 199 -1.53 -15.40 -11.52
CA LYS A 199 -1.61 -16.74 -10.92
C LYS A 199 -0.89 -16.79 -9.57
N LYS A 200 0.32 -16.23 -9.49
CA LYS A 200 1.08 -16.16 -8.23
C LYS A 200 0.40 -15.32 -7.17
N GLU A 201 -0.19 -14.19 -7.55
CA GLU A 201 -1.02 -13.38 -6.66
C GLU A 201 -2.17 -14.22 -6.10
N THR A 202 -2.96 -14.88 -6.95
CA THR A 202 -4.10 -15.70 -6.53
C THR A 202 -3.70 -16.86 -5.60
N GLU A 203 -2.62 -17.58 -5.92
CA GLU A 203 -2.09 -18.66 -5.07
C GLU A 203 -1.75 -18.15 -3.66
N LEU A 204 -1.18 -16.95 -3.55
CA LEU A 204 -0.83 -16.34 -2.26
C LEU A 204 -2.04 -15.75 -1.53
N MET A 205 -3.02 -15.22 -2.26
CA MET A 205 -4.28 -14.75 -1.69
C MET A 205 -5.08 -15.88 -1.06
N LEU A 206 -5.13 -17.06 -1.70
CA LEU A 206 -5.75 -18.25 -1.12
C LEU A 206 -5.06 -18.68 0.18
N LYS A 207 -3.71 -18.70 0.19
CA LYS A 207 -2.95 -18.97 1.42
C LYS A 207 -3.20 -17.94 2.52
N ALA A 208 -3.33 -16.66 2.16
CA ALA A 208 -3.66 -15.61 3.10
C ALA A 208 -5.07 -15.78 3.66
N TYR A 209 -6.05 -16.11 2.82
CA TYR A 209 -7.43 -16.38 3.19
C TYR A 209 -7.53 -17.49 4.24
N ASP A 210 -6.98 -18.67 3.94
CA ASP A 210 -6.99 -19.82 4.85
C ASP A 210 -6.28 -19.49 6.18
N GLY A 211 -5.11 -18.85 6.10
CA GLY A 211 -4.35 -18.49 7.28
C GLY A 211 -5.04 -17.43 8.15
N PHE A 212 -5.76 -16.47 7.56
CA PHE A 212 -6.53 -15.49 8.33
C PHE A 212 -7.80 -16.08 8.93
N LYS A 213 -8.47 -17.02 8.25
CA LYS A 213 -9.57 -17.79 8.85
C LYS A 213 -9.09 -18.57 10.07
N GLU A 214 -8.00 -19.30 9.93
CA GLU A 214 -7.40 -20.03 11.06
C GLU A 214 -6.99 -19.09 12.19
N ALA A 215 -6.37 -17.96 11.88
CA ALA A 215 -5.98 -16.97 12.87
C ALA A 215 -7.20 -16.38 13.60
N PHE A 216 -8.28 -16.07 12.88
CA PHE A 216 -9.52 -15.55 13.45
C PHE A 216 -10.09 -16.48 14.52
N GLU A 217 -10.02 -17.80 14.30
CA GLU A 217 -10.53 -18.81 15.22
C GLU A 217 -9.61 -19.08 16.42
N LYS A 218 -8.29 -19.00 16.22
CA LYS A 218 -7.30 -19.51 17.19
C LYS A 218 -6.50 -18.43 17.90
N GLU A 219 -6.49 -17.19 17.44
CA GLU A 219 -5.67 -16.12 17.98
C GLU A 219 -6.51 -15.02 18.63
N ALA A 220 -5.96 -14.42 19.69
CA ALA A 220 -6.56 -13.25 20.31
C ALA A 220 -6.31 -11.98 19.49
N PHE A 221 -7.31 -11.11 19.41
CA PHE A 221 -7.17 -9.78 18.82
C PHE A 221 -6.33 -8.84 19.71
N PRO A 222 -5.56 -7.89 19.13
CA PRO A 222 -5.46 -7.60 17.69
C PRO A 222 -4.58 -8.59 16.93
N ILE A 223 -5.06 -9.04 15.76
CA ILE A 223 -4.32 -9.92 14.85
C ILE A 223 -3.60 -9.06 13.83
N CYS A 224 -2.26 -9.16 13.75
CA CYS A 224 -1.47 -8.32 12.85
C CYS A 224 -1.81 -6.82 13.01
N GLY A 225 -2.03 -6.36 14.26
CA GLY A 225 -2.39 -4.98 14.57
C GLY A 225 -3.74 -4.52 13.99
N MET A 226 -4.59 -5.44 13.55
CA MET A 226 -5.95 -5.19 13.11
C MET A 226 -6.94 -5.64 14.19
N ASP A 227 -7.99 -4.86 14.40
CA ASP A 227 -9.11 -5.25 15.24
C ASP A 227 -9.95 -6.36 14.60
N GLU A 228 -10.84 -6.96 15.38
CA GLU A 228 -11.69 -8.07 14.94
C GLU A 228 -12.49 -7.76 13.69
N LEU A 229 -13.08 -6.55 13.60
CA LEU A 229 -13.93 -6.19 12.47
C LEU A 229 -13.13 -5.91 11.20
N THR A 230 -11.92 -5.39 11.33
CA THR A 230 -10.99 -5.20 10.20
C THR A 230 -10.54 -6.54 9.65
N VAL A 231 -10.25 -7.53 10.51
CA VAL A 231 -9.94 -8.89 10.07
C VAL A 231 -11.17 -9.58 9.49
N THR A 232 -12.34 -9.41 10.09
CA THR A 232 -13.64 -9.91 9.56
C THR A 232 -13.85 -9.41 8.13
N TYR A 233 -13.68 -8.11 7.90
CA TYR A 233 -13.76 -7.50 6.57
C TYR A 233 -12.70 -8.06 5.61
N LEU A 234 -11.45 -8.17 6.05
CA LEU A 234 -10.35 -8.67 5.22
C LEU A 234 -10.58 -10.13 4.80
N VAL A 235 -11.00 -10.99 5.72
CA VAL A 235 -11.36 -12.39 5.42
C VAL A 235 -12.48 -12.44 4.38
N ALA A 236 -13.48 -11.56 4.49
CA ALA A 236 -14.56 -11.48 3.52
C ALA A 236 -14.06 -11.13 2.11
N GLU A 237 -13.22 -10.11 1.98
CA GLU A 237 -12.68 -9.69 0.69
C GLU A 237 -11.74 -10.75 0.09
N LEU A 238 -10.95 -11.43 0.93
CA LEU A 238 -10.12 -12.54 0.48
C LEU A 238 -10.97 -13.74 0.02
N ALA A 239 -12.07 -14.05 0.71
CA ALA A 239 -13.04 -15.07 0.30
C ALA A 239 -13.65 -14.73 -1.08
N ARG A 240 -14.04 -13.48 -1.30
CA ARG A 240 -14.58 -13.03 -2.61
C ARG A 240 -13.56 -13.24 -3.72
N ARG A 241 -12.30 -12.81 -3.50
CA ARG A 241 -11.20 -12.99 -4.47
C ARG A 241 -10.85 -14.46 -4.71
N ALA A 242 -11.14 -15.32 -3.75
CA ALA A 242 -10.99 -16.76 -3.87
C ALA A 242 -12.15 -17.45 -4.62
N GLY A 243 -13.20 -16.73 -5.01
CA GLY A 243 -14.43 -17.28 -5.59
C GLY A 243 -15.41 -17.85 -4.55
N ASP A 244 -15.11 -17.76 -3.26
CA ASP A 244 -15.97 -18.23 -2.17
C ASP A 244 -16.96 -17.14 -1.77
N TYR A 245 -17.89 -16.83 -2.67
CA TYR A 245 -18.83 -15.72 -2.52
C TYR A 245 -19.82 -15.91 -1.37
N ASP A 246 -20.23 -17.15 -1.10
CA ASP A 246 -21.15 -17.46 0.01
C ASP A 246 -20.50 -17.17 1.36
N GLU A 247 -19.27 -17.61 1.55
CA GLU A 247 -18.52 -17.32 2.77
C GLU A 247 -18.22 -15.82 2.87
N SER A 248 -17.82 -15.18 1.76
CA SER A 248 -17.64 -13.72 1.71
C SER A 248 -18.89 -12.97 2.18
N ALA A 249 -20.08 -13.32 1.67
CA ALA A 249 -21.35 -12.71 2.06
C ALA A 249 -21.66 -12.91 3.56
N ARG A 250 -21.35 -14.09 4.12
CA ARG A 250 -21.49 -14.35 5.56
C ARG A 250 -20.60 -13.41 6.39
N TRP A 251 -19.33 -13.25 6.03
CA TRP A 251 -18.41 -12.36 6.72
C TRP A 251 -18.81 -10.88 6.58
N ILE A 252 -19.23 -10.44 5.40
CA ILE A 252 -19.74 -9.07 5.17
C ILE A 252 -20.98 -8.78 6.02
N SER A 253 -21.91 -9.73 6.13
CA SER A 253 -23.10 -9.58 6.98
C SER A 253 -22.73 -9.33 8.45
N ARG A 254 -21.70 -10.02 8.97
CA ARG A 254 -21.18 -9.78 10.33
C ARG A 254 -20.67 -8.36 10.51
N VAL A 255 -19.99 -7.78 9.51
CA VAL A 255 -19.52 -6.38 9.56
C VAL A 255 -20.69 -5.40 9.53
N LEU A 256 -21.64 -5.59 8.60
CA LEU A 256 -22.76 -4.66 8.40
C LEU A 256 -23.73 -4.61 9.57
N THR A 257 -24.01 -5.77 10.19
CA THR A 257 -24.93 -5.90 11.32
C THR A 257 -24.29 -5.53 12.67
N SER A 258 -22.96 -5.39 12.73
CA SER A 258 -22.25 -5.02 13.94
C SER A 258 -22.60 -3.59 14.40
N ARG A 259 -22.98 -3.47 15.67
CA ARG A 259 -23.29 -2.18 16.32
C ARG A 259 -22.04 -1.36 16.63
N VAL A 260 -20.89 -2.01 16.76
CA VAL A 260 -19.60 -1.37 17.10
C VAL A 260 -18.72 -1.11 15.87
N ALA A 261 -19.14 -1.58 14.69
CA ALA A 261 -18.45 -1.27 13.44
C ALA A 261 -18.57 0.20 13.06
N SER A 262 -17.43 0.83 12.78
CA SER A 262 -17.38 2.19 12.25
C SER A 262 -18.07 2.30 10.89
N GLU A 263 -18.62 3.46 10.57
CA GLU A 263 -19.22 3.67 9.24
C GLU A 263 -18.21 3.48 8.11
N ARG A 264 -16.93 3.80 8.35
CA ARG A 264 -15.86 3.59 7.35
C ARG A 264 -15.70 2.12 6.94
N ILE A 265 -15.76 1.19 7.90
CA ILE A 265 -15.63 -0.25 7.58
C ILE A 265 -16.91 -0.81 7.00
N LYS A 266 -18.08 -0.32 7.43
CA LYS A 266 -19.37 -0.68 6.83
C LYS A 266 -19.47 -0.24 5.38
N GLU A 267 -18.98 0.95 5.05
CA GLU A 267 -18.97 1.43 3.68
C GLU A 267 -18.13 0.54 2.77
N LYS A 268 -16.91 0.20 3.20
CA LYS A 268 -16.09 -0.79 2.50
C LYS A 268 -16.82 -2.13 2.35
N ALA A 269 -17.51 -2.59 3.38
CA ALA A 269 -18.25 -3.84 3.35
C ALA A 269 -19.45 -3.82 2.36
N ARG A 270 -20.12 -2.68 2.16
CA ARG A 270 -21.15 -2.51 1.13
C ARG A 270 -20.56 -2.66 -0.28
N VAL A 271 -19.40 -2.05 -0.53
CA VAL A 271 -18.67 -2.20 -1.80
C VAL A 271 -18.36 -3.68 -2.08
N ILE A 272 -17.90 -4.45 -1.07
CA ILE A 272 -17.65 -5.89 -1.27
C ILE A 272 -18.95 -6.64 -1.58
N LYS A 273 -20.07 -6.28 -0.94
CA LYS A 273 -21.36 -6.89 -1.23
C LYS A 273 -21.77 -6.69 -2.70
N GLU A 274 -21.64 -5.47 -3.21
CA GLU A 274 -21.92 -5.15 -4.63
C GLU A 274 -21.01 -5.96 -5.56
N LEU A 275 -19.71 -6.01 -5.27
CA LEU A 275 -18.75 -6.79 -6.05
C LEU A 275 -19.07 -8.30 -6.06
N ILE A 276 -19.57 -8.86 -4.95
CA ILE A 276 -20.01 -10.27 -4.92
C ILE A 276 -21.15 -10.51 -5.91
N GLU A 277 -22.14 -9.61 -5.96
CA GLU A 277 -23.29 -9.71 -6.87
C GLU A 277 -22.82 -9.63 -8.34
N GLU A 278 -21.93 -8.69 -8.66
CA GLU A 278 -21.30 -8.55 -9.98
C GLU A 278 -20.50 -9.79 -10.39
N ASN A 279 -19.71 -10.37 -9.47
CA ASN A 279 -18.91 -11.56 -9.74
C ASN A 279 -19.79 -12.78 -10.06
N ARG A 280 -20.88 -12.99 -9.31
CA ARG A 280 -21.82 -14.09 -9.56
C ARG A 280 -22.49 -13.98 -10.93
N THR A 281 -22.95 -12.79 -11.30
CA THR A 281 -23.54 -12.58 -12.63
C THR A 281 -22.52 -12.84 -13.74
N THR A 282 -21.26 -12.46 -13.55
CA THR A 282 -20.20 -12.68 -14.54
C THR A 282 -19.93 -14.18 -14.75
N GLU A 283 -19.78 -14.95 -13.68
CA GLU A 283 -19.57 -16.40 -13.76
C GLU A 283 -20.74 -17.14 -14.43
N GLU A 284 -21.99 -16.80 -14.07
CA GLU A 284 -23.18 -17.36 -14.73
C GLU A 284 -23.19 -17.10 -16.24
N THR A 285 -22.68 -15.95 -16.70
CA THR A 285 -22.59 -15.65 -18.14
C THR A 285 -21.44 -16.35 -18.87
N GLU A 286 -20.40 -16.77 -18.15
CA GLU A 286 -19.27 -17.53 -18.70
C GLU A 286 -19.60 -19.02 -18.79
N GLU A 287 -20.37 -19.57 -17.84
CA GLU A 287 -20.83 -20.97 -17.86
C GLU A 287 -21.88 -21.28 -18.95
N VAL A 288 -22.57 -20.26 -19.45
CA VAL A 288 -23.61 -20.39 -20.50
C VAL A 288 -23.03 -20.27 -21.92
N LYS A 289 -21.74 -19.91 -22.07
CA LYS A 289 -21.03 -19.79 -23.36
C LYS A 289 -20.21 -21.02 -23.70
#